data_AF-A0A166SGG4-F1
#
_entry.id   AF-A0A166SGG4-F1
#
_cell.length_a   1.000
_cell.length_b   1.000
_cell.length_c   1.000
_cell.angle_alpha   90.00
_cell.angle_beta   90.00
_cell.angle_gamma   90.00
#
_symmetry.space_group_name_H-M   'P 1'
#
loop_
_entity.id
_entity.type
_entity.pdbx_description
1 polymer ?
#
loop_
_entity_poly.entity_id
_entity_poly.type
_entity_poly.pdbx_seq_one_letter_code
_entity_poly.pdbx_strand_id
1 'polypeptide(L)'
;MPKKVISIKVGESVKDEWQQHVEGNPEVESVSHLIRLSVNKEIHGGHESPEKAVQSSTDSKQLGEVVEGLSKLQDSVEGVQERLTAIEKEKTVTQNKDIQSMVFGMLPTCDRPKEGATVEDLASNLEESREDVEEALLDLLSITGQIQHEVVNGTERWWKKE
;
A
#
# COMPACT_ATOMS: atom_id res chain seq x y z
N MET A 1 6.11 0.29 -10.84
CA MET A 1 6.68 1.29 -11.77
C MET A 1 5.79 2.53 -11.78
N PRO A 2 6.33 3.75 -11.90
CA PRO A 2 5.51 4.97 -11.90
C PRO A 2 4.64 5.04 -13.17
N LYS A 3 3.32 5.24 -12.98
CA LYS A 3 2.36 5.46 -14.07
C LYS A 3 2.60 6.87 -14.65
N LYS A 4 2.80 6.98 -15.96
CA LYS A 4 2.93 8.28 -16.66
C LYS A 4 1.63 8.61 -17.38
N VAL A 5 1.13 9.83 -17.19
CA VAL A 5 -0.08 10.33 -17.86
C VAL A 5 0.32 11.05 -19.15
N ILE A 6 -0.28 10.67 -20.27
CA ILE A 6 -0.08 11.31 -21.57
C ILE A 6 -1.38 12.04 -21.94
N SER A 7 -1.32 13.36 -22.08
CA SER A 7 -2.45 14.18 -22.54
C SER A 7 -2.36 14.39 -24.04
N ILE A 8 -3.40 14.03 -24.78
CA ILE A 8 -3.49 14.18 -26.23
C ILE A 8 -4.52 15.27 -26.55
N LYS A 9 -4.17 16.20 -27.44
CA LYS A 9 -5.12 17.21 -27.97
C LYS A 9 -5.59 16.75 -29.34
N VAL A 10 -6.90 16.67 -29.52
CA VAL A 10 -7.56 16.32 -30.79
C VAL A 10 -8.61 17.36 -31.12
N GLY A 11 -8.92 17.50 -32.41
CA GLY A 11 -10.04 18.34 -32.85
C GLY A 11 -11.37 17.79 -32.35
N GLU A 12 -12.34 18.69 -32.16
CA GLU A 12 -13.68 18.33 -31.63
C GLU A 12 -14.39 17.29 -32.51
N SER A 13 -14.33 17.45 -33.84
CA SER A 13 -14.90 16.50 -34.80
C SER A 13 -14.31 15.09 -34.71
N VAL A 14 -13.01 14.98 -34.44
CA VAL A 14 -12.30 13.69 -34.33
C VAL A 14 -12.63 13.02 -32.99
N LYS A 15 -12.78 13.82 -31.94
CA LYS A 15 -13.22 13.33 -30.63
C LYS A 15 -14.63 12.75 -30.71
N ASP A 16 -15.54 13.44 -31.39
CA ASP A 16 -16.93 13.00 -31.55
C ASP A 16 -17.00 11.70 -32.35
N GLU A 17 -16.20 11.58 -33.42
CA GLU A 17 -16.08 10.35 -34.21
C GLU A 17 -15.60 9.16 -33.37
N TRP A 18 -14.56 9.38 -32.55
CA TRP A 18 -14.02 8.33 -31.67
C TRP A 18 -15.01 7.94 -30.57
N GLN A 19 -15.71 8.92 -30.00
CA GLN A 19 -16.70 8.68 -28.98
C GLN A 19 -17.90 7.91 -29.55
N GLN A 20 -18.39 8.29 -30.73
CA GLN A 20 -19.45 7.56 -31.42
C GLN A 20 -19.03 6.13 -31.77
N HIS A 21 -17.77 5.92 -32.16
CA HIS A 21 -17.24 4.59 -32.44
C HIS A 21 -17.20 3.70 -31.19
N VAL A 22 -16.85 4.27 -30.04
CA VAL A 22 -16.86 3.57 -28.74
C VAL A 22 -18.29 3.25 -28.31
N GLU A 23 -19.22 4.20 -28.43
CA GLU A 23 -20.64 3.98 -28.08
C GLU A 23 -21.30 2.90 -28.96
N GLY A 24 -20.87 2.76 -30.21
CA GLY A 24 -21.41 1.77 -31.15
C GLY A 24 -20.72 0.40 -31.13
N ASN A 25 -19.60 0.25 -30.41
CA ASN A 25 -18.77 -0.94 -30.47
C ASN A 25 -18.57 -1.56 -29.08
N PRO A 26 -19.19 -2.72 -28.77
CA PRO A 26 -19.12 -3.34 -27.45
C PRO A 26 -17.72 -3.87 -27.10
N GLU A 27 -16.81 -3.94 -28.08
CA GLU A 27 -15.43 -4.42 -27.88
C GLU A 27 -14.51 -3.35 -27.28
N VAL A 28 -14.96 -2.09 -27.21
CA VAL A 28 -14.14 -0.97 -26.74
C VAL A 28 -14.90 -0.15 -25.71
N GLU A 29 -14.43 -0.16 -24.46
CA GLU A 29 -15.13 0.47 -23.34
C GLU A 29 -14.92 1.98 -23.23
N SER A 30 -13.85 2.51 -23.83
CA SER A 30 -13.53 3.93 -23.78
C SER A 30 -12.61 4.36 -24.91
N VAL A 31 -12.58 5.66 -25.19
CA VAL A 31 -11.62 6.26 -26.14
C VAL A 31 -10.16 5.98 -25.72
N SER A 32 -9.88 5.90 -24.42
CA SER A 32 -8.56 5.50 -23.94
C SER A 32 -8.21 4.05 -24.29
N HIS A 33 -9.19 3.15 -24.20
CA HIS A 33 -9.04 1.76 -24.63
C HIS A 33 -8.79 1.71 -26.15
N LEU A 34 -9.57 2.45 -26.94
CA LEU A 34 -9.39 2.56 -28.39
C LEU A 34 -7.96 2.99 -28.77
N ILE A 35 -7.47 4.07 -28.17
CA ILE A 35 -6.14 4.61 -28.45
C ILE A 35 -5.05 3.59 -28.11
N ARG A 36 -5.16 2.91 -26.96
CA ARG A 36 -4.19 1.89 -26.57
C ARG A 36 -4.18 0.73 -27.55
N LEU A 37 -5.36 0.27 -27.99
CA LEU A 37 -5.49 -0.81 -28.96
C LEU A 37 -4.87 -0.42 -30.31
N SER A 38 -5.18 0.77 -30.82
CA SER A 38 -4.64 1.28 -32.08
C SER A 38 -3.12 1.46 -32.04
N VAL A 39 -2.58 2.06 -30.96
CA VAL A 39 -1.13 2.23 -30.79
C VAL A 39 -0.44 0.86 -30.68
N ASN A 40 -1.04 -0.09 -29.97
CA ASN A 40 -0.50 -1.43 -29.84
C ASN A 40 -0.46 -2.15 -31.20
N LYS A 41 -1.53 -2.02 -32.00
CA LYS A 41 -1.60 -2.55 -33.37
C LYS A 41 -0.53 -1.94 -34.28
N GLU A 42 -0.30 -0.63 -34.18
CA GLU A 42 0.72 0.08 -34.95
C GLU A 42 2.14 -0.39 -34.57
N ILE A 43 2.45 -0.45 -33.27
CA ILE A 43 3.77 -0.88 -32.77
C ILE A 43 4.10 -2.32 -33.19
N HIS A 44 3.10 -3.20 -33.20
CA HIS A 44 3.28 -4.62 -33.51
C HIS A 44 3.06 -4.94 -35.00
N GLY A 45 3.00 -3.93 -35.87
CA GLY A 45 3.05 -4.12 -37.32
C GLY A 45 1.73 -4.56 -37.97
N GLY A 46 0.58 -4.07 -37.49
CA GLY A 46 -0.75 -4.39 -38.00
C GLY A 46 -1.11 -3.85 -39.39
N HIS A 47 -0.15 -3.72 -40.31
CA HIS A 47 -0.44 -3.66 -41.75
C HIS A 47 -0.74 -5.07 -42.25
N GLU A 48 -1.97 -5.50 -42.04
CA GLU A 48 -2.52 -6.64 -42.76
C GLU A 48 -2.64 -6.23 -44.24
N SER A 49 -1.76 -6.77 -45.09
CA SER A 49 -2.04 -6.89 -46.53
C SER A 49 -3.43 -7.52 -46.71
N PRO A 50 -4.25 -7.07 -47.66
CA PRO A 50 -5.68 -7.43 -47.75
C PRO A 50 -5.96 -8.90 -48.13
N GLU A 51 -5.00 -9.81 -48.06
CA GLU A 51 -5.15 -11.20 -48.50
C GLU A 51 -5.59 -12.21 -47.42
N LYS A 52 -5.84 -11.79 -46.17
CA LYS A 52 -6.23 -12.72 -45.09
C LYS A 52 -7.47 -12.29 -44.29
N ALA A 53 -8.52 -11.87 -44.96
CA ALA A 53 -9.75 -11.42 -44.31
C ALA A 53 -10.71 -12.53 -43.80
N VAL A 54 -10.31 -13.81 -43.70
CA VAL A 54 -11.26 -14.90 -43.39
C VAL A 54 -10.95 -15.69 -42.10
N GLN A 55 -9.86 -15.42 -41.36
CA GLN A 55 -9.54 -16.20 -40.15
C GLN A 55 -9.32 -15.40 -38.85
N SER A 56 -9.37 -14.05 -38.87
CA SER A 56 -8.94 -13.22 -37.72
C SER A 56 -10.04 -12.87 -36.69
N SER A 57 -11.29 -13.31 -36.90
CA SER A 57 -12.43 -12.95 -36.01
C SER A 57 -12.55 -13.84 -34.77
N THR A 58 -11.86 -14.98 -34.73
CA THR A 58 -11.91 -15.92 -33.58
C THR A 58 -10.76 -15.67 -32.60
N ASP A 59 -9.56 -15.34 -33.10
CA ASP A 59 -8.39 -15.05 -32.27
C ASP A 59 -8.56 -13.75 -31.46
N SER A 60 -9.22 -12.74 -32.04
CA SER A 60 -9.47 -11.45 -31.38
C SER A 60 -10.41 -11.56 -30.17
N LYS A 61 -11.43 -12.43 -30.22
CA LYS A 61 -12.32 -12.69 -29.06
C LYS A 61 -11.62 -13.46 -27.95
N GLN A 62 -10.80 -14.45 -28.30
CA GLN A 62 -10.01 -15.20 -27.31
C GLN A 62 -8.96 -14.31 -26.63
N LEU A 63 -8.34 -13.39 -27.38
CA LEU A 63 -7.43 -12.39 -26.81
C LEU A 63 -8.14 -11.38 -25.90
N GLY A 64 -9.36 -10.95 -26.25
CA GLY A 64 -10.19 -10.09 -25.41
C GLY A 64 -10.53 -10.73 -24.06
N GLU A 65 -10.98 -11.99 -24.07
CA GLU A 65 -11.28 -12.74 -22.84
C GLU A 65 -10.03 -12.97 -21.97
N VAL A 66 -8.87 -13.23 -22.58
CA VAL A 66 -7.60 -13.40 -21.84
C VAL A 66 -7.16 -12.09 -21.19
N VAL A 67 -7.31 -10.95 -21.87
CA VAL A 67 -6.99 -9.62 -21.32
C VAL A 67 -7.97 -9.21 -20.22
N GLU A 68 -9.25 -9.52 -20.37
CA GLU A 68 -10.26 -9.28 -19.33
C GLU A 68 -10.03 -10.17 -18.11
N GLY A 69 -9.65 -11.44 -18.31
CA GLY A 69 -9.24 -12.36 -17.26
C GLY A 69 -7.97 -11.88 -16.52
N LEU A 70 -6.98 -11.37 -17.25
CA LEU A 70 -5.79 -10.75 -16.68
C LEU A 70 -6.11 -9.49 -15.87
N SER A 71 -7.05 -8.67 -16.34
CA SER A 71 -7.49 -7.45 -15.63
C SER A 71 -8.22 -7.81 -14.32
N LYS A 72 -9.12 -8.80 -14.34
CA LYS A 72 -9.81 -9.29 -13.13
C LYS A 72 -8.83 -9.93 -12.12
N LEU A 73 -7.81 -10.63 -12.61
CA LEU A 73 -6.75 -11.17 -11.76
C LEU A 73 -5.91 -10.05 -11.15
N GLN A 74 -5.58 -9.01 -11.92
CA GLN A 74 -4.85 -7.86 -11.42
C GLN A 74 -5.64 -7.14 -10.32
N ASP A 75 -6.93 -6.88 -10.53
CA ASP A 75 -7.80 -6.26 -9.53
C ASP A 75 -7.92 -7.11 -8.25
N SER A 76 -7.99 -8.45 -8.42
CA SER A 76 -8.04 -9.38 -7.28
C SER A 76 -6.73 -9.40 -6.51
N VAL A 77 -5.58 -9.34 -7.20
CA VAL A 77 -4.25 -9.28 -6.56
C VAL A 77 -4.06 -7.94 -5.84
N GLU A 78 -4.49 -6.84 -6.44
CA GLU A 78 -4.46 -5.50 -5.82
C GLU A 78 -5.35 -5.48 -4.55
N GLY A 79 -6.56 -6.05 -4.61
CA GLY A 79 -7.42 -6.21 -3.44
C GLY A 79 -6.85 -7.12 -2.34
N VAL A 80 -6.10 -8.17 -2.69
CA VAL A 80 -5.41 -9.02 -1.69
C VAL A 80 -4.24 -8.27 -1.06
N GLN A 81 -3.48 -7.49 -1.83
CA GLN A 81 -2.38 -6.67 -1.32
C GLN A 81 -2.91 -5.61 -0.35
N GLU A 82 -3.98 -4.89 -0.69
CA GLU A 82 -4.59 -3.91 0.23
C GLU A 82 -5.06 -4.55 1.54
N ARG A 83 -5.69 -5.73 1.47
CA ARG A 83 -6.11 -6.46 2.67
C ARG A 83 -4.92 -6.93 3.50
N LEU A 84 -3.85 -7.42 2.85
CA LEU A 84 -2.64 -7.84 3.55
C LEU A 84 -1.97 -6.66 4.26
N THR A 85 -1.84 -5.51 3.59
CA THR A 85 -1.28 -4.29 4.20
C THR A 85 -2.15 -3.78 5.34
N ALA A 86 -3.48 -3.87 5.23
CA ALA A 86 -4.39 -3.51 6.33
C ALA A 86 -4.22 -4.44 7.54
N ILE A 87 -4.11 -5.76 7.32
CA ILE A 87 -3.92 -6.76 8.38
C ILE A 87 -2.54 -6.60 9.03
N GLU A 88 -1.48 -6.39 8.23
CA GLU A 88 -0.13 -6.15 8.75
C GLU A 88 -0.11 -4.90 9.63
N LYS A 89 -0.78 -3.83 9.19
CA LYS A 89 -0.91 -2.59 9.97
C LYS A 89 -1.73 -2.78 11.26
N GLU A 90 -2.80 -3.56 11.22
CA GLU A 90 -3.60 -3.87 12.42
C GLU A 90 -2.81 -4.72 13.41
N LYS A 91 -2.04 -5.70 12.91
CA LYS A 91 -1.20 -6.57 13.74
C LYS A 91 -0.07 -5.77 14.41
N THR A 92 0.63 -4.91 13.68
CA THR A 92 1.70 -4.08 14.25
C THR A 92 1.15 -3.09 15.28
N VAL A 93 -0.01 -2.47 15.02
CA VAL A 93 -0.66 -1.59 16.00
C VAL A 93 -1.09 -2.35 17.27
N THR A 94 -1.58 -3.59 17.12
CA THR A 94 -1.98 -4.41 18.28
C THR A 94 -0.78 -4.85 19.09
N GLN A 95 0.27 -5.34 18.44
CA GLN A 95 1.51 -5.74 19.11
C GLN A 95 2.18 -4.57 19.84
N ASN A 96 2.25 -3.39 19.21
CA ASN A 96 2.82 -2.21 19.87
C ASN A 96 1.97 -1.81 21.10
N LYS A 97 0.62 -1.84 21.01
CA LYS A 97 -0.24 -1.59 22.18
C LYS A 97 -0.05 -2.60 23.32
N ASP A 98 0.17 -3.87 23.00
CA ASP A 98 0.42 -4.90 23.99
C ASP A 98 1.74 -4.64 24.73
N ILE A 99 2.81 -4.33 23.97
CA ILE A 99 4.13 -3.96 24.53
C ILE A 99 4.00 -2.68 25.38
N GLN A 100 3.32 -1.64 24.89
CA GLN A 100 3.04 -0.43 25.67
C GLN A 100 2.33 -0.75 27.00
N SER A 101 1.30 -1.60 26.98
CA SER A 101 0.59 -1.97 28.21
C SER A 101 1.48 -2.75 29.19
N MET A 102 2.34 -3.64 28.71
CA MET A 102 3.25 -4.42 29.54
C MET A 102 4.37 -3.56 30.13
N VAL A 103 5.01 -2.75 29.29
CA VAL A 103 6.03 -1.76 29.68
C VAL A 103 5.45 -0.83 30.73
N PHE A 104 4.28 -0.24 30.47
CA PHE A 104 3.62 0.60 31.45
C PHE A 104 3.35 -0.18 32.74
N GLY A 105 2.85 -1.42 32.69
CA GLY A 105 2.65 -2.25 33.87
C GLY A 105 3.90 -2.42 34.75
N MET A 106 5.07 -2.63 34.13
CA MET A 106 6.34 -2.85 34.81
C MET A 106 7.03 -1.58 35.31
N LEU A 107 6.70 -0.40 34.77
CA LEU A 107 7.34 0.84 35.21
C LEU A 107 7.03 1.14 36.69
N PRO A 108 8.06 1.47 37.49
CA PRO A 108 7.89 1.82 38.90
C PRO A 108 7.22 3.20 39.02
N THR A 109 6.38 3.37 40.04
CA THR A 109 5.84 4.68 40.43
C THR A 109 6.74 5.29 41.48
N CYS A 110 7.52 6.30 41.09
CA CYS A 110 8.52 6.93 41.94
C CYS A 110 8.63 8.42 41.61
N ASP A 111 8.91 9.26 42.60
CA ASP A 111 9.23 10.68 42.40
C ASP A 111 10.70 10.92 42.00
N ARG A 112 11.51 9.85 41.93
CA ARG A 112 12.97 9.95 41.81
C ARG A 112 13.50 9.18 40.60
N PRO A 113 14.38 9.81 39.80
CA PRO A 113 14.96 9.19 38.60
C PRO A 113 15.86 8.00 38.92
N LYS A 114 16.47 7.96 40.11
CA LYS A 114 17.36 6.87 40.55
C LYS A 114 16.64 5.54 40.79
N GLU A 115 15.33 5.57 40.93
CA GLU A 115 14.49 4.39 41.17
C GLU A 115 13.74 3.95 39.89
N GLY A 116 13.91 4.68 38.78
CA GLY A 116 13.36 4.32 37.48
C GLY A 116 14.02 3.07 36.89
N ALA A 117 13.26 2.38 36.04
CA ALA A 117 13.70 1.21 35.29
C ALA A 117 14.49 1.62 34.04
N THR A 118 15.46 0.79 33.64
CA THR A 118 16.21 1.01 32.39
C THR A 118 15.54 0.26 31.24
N VAL A 119 15.81 0.70 30.01
CA VAL A 119 15.31 0.01 28.80
C VAL A 119 15.85 -1.41 28.74
N GLU A 120 17.12 -1.62 29.12
CA GLU A 120 17.77 -2.93 29.16
C GLU A 120 17.10 -3.88 30.17
N ASP A 121 16.74 -3.38 31.35
CA ASP A 121 16.03 -4.18 32.35
C ASP A 121 14.61 -4.53 31.87
N LEU A 122 13.91 -3.59 31.25
CA LEU A 122 12.55 -3.81 30.73
C LEU A 122 12.55 -4.81 29.56
N ALA A 123 13.46 -4.65 28.59
CA ALA A 123 13.62 -5.58 27.48
C ALA A 123 13.95 -7.00 27.95
N SER A 124 14.85 -7.12 28.93
CA SER A 124 15.21 -8.43 29.51
C SER A 124 14.06 -9.09 30.25
N ASN A 125 13.22 -8.32 30.95
CA ASN A 125 12.07 -8.84 31.70
C ASN A 125 10.85 -9.15 30.82
N LEU A 126 10.69 -8.46 29.69
CA LEU A 126 9.59 -8.64 28.76
C LEU A 126 9.90 -9.67 27.66
N GLU A 127 11.15 -10.12 27.54
CA GLU A 127 11.64 -10.94 26.43
C GLU A 127 11.45 -10.26 25.05
N GLU A 128 11.40 -8.93 25.04
CA GLU A 128 11.20 -8.09 23.85
C GLU A 128 12.51 -7.40 23.44
N SER A 129 12.56 -6.87 22.22
CA SER A 129 13.74 -6.15 21.75
C SER A 129 13.86 -4.78 22.45
N ARG A 130 15.11 -4.32 22.64
CA ARG A 130 15.39 -2.98 23.18
C ARG A 130 14.68 -1.90 22.36
N GLU A 131 14.70 -2.04 21.04
CA GLU A 131 14.14 -1.07 20.09
C GLU A 131 12.61 -0.98 20.27
N ASP A 132 11.92 -2.12 20.38
CA ASP A 132 10.46 -2.17 20.57
C ASP A 132 10.04 -1.58 21.93
N VAL A 133 10.83 -1.83 22.98
CA VAL A 133 10.58 -1.26 24.32
C VAL A 133 10.84 0.25 24.34
N GLU A 134 11.90 0.71 23.68
CA GLU A 134 12.23 2.14 23.57
C GLU A 134 11.16 2.89 22.78
N GLU A 135 10.70 2.33 21.65
CA GLU A 135 9.58 2.87 20.87
C GLU A 135 8.30 2.93 21.71
N ALA A 136 7.95 1.85 22.42
CA ALA A 136 6.78 1.82 23.29
C ALA A 136 6.86 2.85 24.43
N LEU A 137 8.04 3.09 25.00
CA LEU A 137 8.26 4.13 26.02
C LEU A 137 8.08 5.53 25.43
N LEU A 138 8.65 5.81 24.27
CA LEU A 138 8.48 7.11 23.60
C LEU A 138 7.01 7.37 23.23
N ASP A 139 6.31 6.35 22.75
CA ASP A 139 4.89 6.43 22.44
C ASP A 139 4.05 6.68 23.70
N LEU A 140 4.31 5.95 24.80
CA LEU A 140 3.63 6.16 26.07
C LEU A 140 3.87 7.58 26.61
N LEU A 141 5.09 8.11 26.48
CA LEU A 141 5.44 9.47 26.90
C LEU A 141 4.65 10.50 26.08
N SER A 142 4.59 10.31 24.76
CA SER A 142 3.90 11.19 23.82
C SER A 142 2.38 11.18 24.00
N ILE A 143 1.78 10.00 24.23
CA ILE A 143 0.33 9.81 24.26
C ILE A 143 -0.25 10.10 25.64
N THR A 144 0.37 9.58 26.71
CA THR A 144 -0.23 9.60 28.05
C THR A 144 0.30 10.73 28.91
N GLY A 145 1.56 11.13 28.73
CA GLY A 145 2.26 12.04 29.64
C GLY A 145 2.36 11.53 31.10
N GLN A 146 2.07 10.25 31.33
CA GLN A 146 2.05 9.61 32.66
C GLN A 146 3.40 9.01 33.04
N ILE A 147 4.36 9.04 32.14
CA ILE A 147 5.71 8.55 32.38
C ILE A 147 6.71 9.69 32.21
N GLN A 148 7.85 9.54 32.85
CA GLN A 148 8.98 10.46 32.80
C GLN A 148 10.25 9.67 32.56
N HIS A 149 11.24 10.36 31.98
CA HIS A 149 12.57 9.82 31.80
C HIS A 149 13.63 10.85 32.15
N GLU A 150 14.77 10.38 32.64
CA GLU A 150 15.96 11.20 32.88
C GLU A 150 17.22 10.35 32.72
N VAL A 151 18.26 10.99 32.19
CA VAL A 151 19.58 10.37 32.04
C VAL A 151 20.38 10.56 33.32
N VAL A 152 20.54 9.50 34.09
CA VAL A 152 21.34 9.49 35.32
C VAL A 152 22.64 8.73 35.06
N ASN A 153 23.78 9.41 35.20
CA ASN A 153 25.12 8.82 34.98
C ASN A 153 25.31 8.18 33.59
N GLY A 154 24.63 8.69 32.56
CA GLY A 154 24.69 8.16 31.19
C GLY A 154 23.74 6.98 30.92
N THR A 155 22.93 6.60 31.91
CA THR A 155 21.87 5.59 31.73
C THR A 155 20.52 6.27 31.76
N GLU A 156 19.71 6.03 30.73
CA GLU A 156 18.33 6.52 30.68
C GLU A 156 17.43 5.67 31.58
N ARG A 157 16.69 6.35 32.45
CA ARG A 157 15.77 5.71 33.39
C ARG A 157 14.37 6.24 33.20
N TRP A 158 13.40 5.35 33.27
CA TRP A 158 11.99 5.60 33.03
C TRP A 158 11.15 5.25 34.26
N TRP A 159 10.14 6.06 34.57
CA TRP A 159 9.22 5.82 35.70
C TRP A 159 7.85 6.45 35.47
N LYS A 160 6.84 6.02 36.24
CA LYS A 160 5.51 6.63 36.24
C LYS A 160 5.49 7.85 37.14
N LYS A 161 4.86 8.91 36.65
CA LYS A 161 4.52 10.10 37.41
C LYS A 161 3.33 9.81 38.32
N GLU A 162 3.44 10.15 39.61
CA GLU A 162 2.32 10.09 40.57
C GLU A 162 1.30 11.21 40.33
#